data_AF-A0A4P6A1J2-F1
#
_entry.id   AF-A0A4P6A1J2-F1
#
_cell.length_a   1.000
_cell.length_b   1.000
_cell.length_c   1.000
_cell.angle_alpha   90.00
_cell.angle_beta   90.00
_cell.angle_gamma   90.00
#
_symmetry.space_group_name_H-M   'P 1'
#
loop_
_entity.id
_entity.type
_entity.pdbx_description
1 polymer ?
#
loop_
_entity_poly.entity_id
_entity_poly.type
_entity_poly.pdbx_seq_one_letter_code
_entity_poly.pdbx_strand_id
1 'polypeptide(L)'
;MYLIQSFKRLGCSFALDDFGSGMSSFSYLKTLPIDYLKIDGGFVKEILTDPIALEIVESIHRIGHVMQIKTIAEFVENDTIFTEIKNIGIDYVQGYGIGKPQPFILPVIKNSQEMDRNPD
;
A
#
# COMPACT_ATOMS: atom_id res chain seq x y z
N MET A 1 1.84 21.55 4.19
CA MET A 1 0.42 21.24 4.50
C MET A 1 -0.59 21.81 3.51
N TYR A 2 -0.45 23.05 3.02
CA TYR A 2 -1.46 23.69 2.15
C TYR A 2 -1.79 22.90 0.87
N LEU A 3 -0.78 22.30 0.24
CA LEU A 3 -0.94 21.49 -0.98
C LEU A 3 -1.88 20.31 -0.74
N ILE A 4 -1.52 19.42 0.19
CA ILE A 4 -2.28 18.20 0.53
C ILE A 4 -3.72 18.57 0.88
N GLN A 5 -3.92 19.54 1.77
CA GLN A 5 -5.26 19.96 2.17
C GLN A 5 -6.10 20.49 0.99
N SER A 6 -5.48 21.18 0.04
CA SER A 6 -6.19 21.70 -1.13
C SER A 6 -6.69 20.59 -2.04
N PHE A 7 -5.89 19.55 -2.27
CA PHE A 7 -6.31 18.37 -3.03
C PHE A 7 -7.31 17.49 -2.25
N LYS A 8 -7.19 17.39 -0.92
CA LYS A 8 -8.20 16.68 -0.11
C LYS A 8 -9.58 17.35 -0.20
N ARG A 9 -9.64 18.69 -0.28
CA ARG A 9 -10.90 19.41 -0.52
C ARG A 9 -11.51 19.10 -1.90
N LEU A 10 -10.72 18.61 -2.85
CA LEU A 10 -11.19 18.14 -4.17
C LEU A 10 -11.60 16.66 -4.15
N GLY A 11 -11.49 15.97 -3.01
CA GLY A 11 -11.81 14.55 -2.87
C GLY A 11 -10.64 13.59 -3.15
N CYS A 12 -9.41 14.09 -3.34
CA CYS A 12 -8.25 13.23 -3.51
C CYS A 12 -7.85 12.58 -2.18
N SER A 13 -7.43 11.30 -2.23
CA SER A 13 -6.73 10.63 -1.13
C SER A 13 -5.22 10.79 -1.26
N PHE A 14 -4.52 10.69 -0.14
CA PHE A 14 -3.05 10.78 -0.08
C PHE A 14 -2.44 9.57 0.59
N ALA A 15 -1.35 9.07 0.00
CA ALA A 15 -0.44 8.12 0.61
C ALA A 15 0.89 8.81 0.94
N LEU A 16 1.50 8.48 2.09
CA LEU A 16 2.91 8.74 2.33
C LEU A 16 3.70 7.49 1.98
N ASP A 17 4.68 7.65 1.10
CA ASP A 17 5.47 6.55 0.52
C ASP A 17 6.77 6.28 1.30
N ASP A 18 7.30 5.06 1.18
CA ASP A 18 8.58 4.61 1.74
C ASP A 18 8.78 4.90 3.25
N PHE A 19 7.70 4.78 4.05
CA PHE A 19 7.79 5.11 5.48
C PHE A 19 8.60 4.07 6.24
N GLY A 20 9.63 4.56 6.92
CA GLY A 20 10.64 3.77 7.61
C GLY A 20 12.02 3.88 6.96
N SER A 21 12.10 4.27 5.68
CA SER A 21 13.39 4.56 5.02
C SER A 21 13.93 5.93 5.44
N GLY A 22 15.25 6.05 5.55
CA GLY A 22 15.95 7.32 5.80
C GLY A 22 15.43 8.14 7.00
N MET A 23 15.11 9.42 6.77
CA MET A 23 14.59 10.34 7.79
C MET A 23 13.06 10.24 7.94
N SER A 24 12.57 9.04 8.23
CA SER A 24 11.15 8.83 8.57
C SER A 24 10.92 9.14 10.06
N SER A 25 10.00 10.05 10.37
CA SER A 25 9.66 10.38 11.77
C SER A 25 8.16 10.39 12.00
N PHE A 26 7.72 9.65 13.02
CA PHE A 26 6.34 9.69 13.52
C PHE A 26 5.89 11.11 13.90
N SER A 27 6.82 11.99 14.28
CA SER A 27 6.51 13.39 14.58
C SER A 27 5.95 14.13 13.36
N TYR A 28 6.47 13.87 12.16
CA TYR A 28 5.91 14.43 10.92
C TYR A 28 4.57 13.79 10.59
N LEU A 29 4.50 12.45 10.68
CA LEU A 29 3.29 11.69 10.40
C LEU A 29 2.08 12.22 11.19
N LYS A 30 2.27 12.54 12.48
CA LYS A 30 1.24 13.05 13.40
C LYS A 30 0.45 14.26 12.85
N THR A 31 1.05 15.07 11.98
CA THR A 31 0.45 16.30 11.47
C THR A 31 0.08 16.26 9.99
N LEU A 32 0.49 15.19 9.28
CA LEU A 32 0.24 15.05 7.85
C LEU A 32 -1.17 14.47 7.62
N PRO A 33 -2.05 15.19 6.90
CA PRO A 33 -3.41 14.73 6.66
C PRO A 33 -3.43 13.71 5.51
N ILE A 34 -2.92 12.50 5.75
CA ILE A 34 -2.88 11.40 4.77
C ILE A 34 -3.93 10.34 5.09
N ASP A 35 -4.24 9.49 4.12
CA ASP A 35 -5.22 8.40 4.22
C ASP A 35 -4.55 7.03 4.25
N TYR A 36 -3.37 6.93 3.63
CA TYR A 36 -2.58 5.71 3.55
C TYR A 36 -1.12 5.94 3.95
N LEU A 37 -0.51 4.93 4.56
CA LEU A 37 0.91 4.89 4.90
C LEU A 37 1.52 3.65 4.27
N LYS A 38 2.45 3.83 3.34
CA LYS A 38 3.18 2.71 2.74
C LYS A 38 4.43 2.43 3.56
N ILE A 39 4.55 1.20 4.04
CA ILE A 39 5.67 0.70 4.83
C ILE A 39 6.77 0.31 3.87
N ASP A 40 7.97 0.85 4.08
CA ASP A 40 9.12 0.62 3.23
C ASP A 40 9.40 -0.88 3.03
N GLY A 41 9.64 -1.24 1.78
CA GLY A 41 9.84 -2.63 1.37
C GLY A 41 11.12 -3.27 1.92
N GLY A 42 12.09 -2.48 2.40
CA GLY A 42 13.30 -2.97 3.05
C GLY A 42 12.98 -3.79 4.30
N PHE A 43 12.12 -3.27 5.18
CA PHE A 43 11.69 -4.01 6.37
C PHE A 43 10.80 -5.20 6.01
N VAL A 44 9.88 -5.03 5.05
CA VAL A 44 8.95 -6.10 4.65
C VAL A 44 9.70 -7.31 4.08
N LYS A 45 10.78 -7.09 3.32
CA LYS A 45 11.61 -8.17 2.77
C LYS A 45 12.29 -9.01 3.85
N GLU A 46 12.66 -8.39 4.96
CA GLU A 46 13.44 -9.02 6.03
C GLU A 46 12.56 -9.54 7.17
N ILE A 47 11.23 -9.37 7.08
CA ILE A 47 10.27 -9.62 8.17
C ILE A 47 10.30 -11.05 8.75
N LEU A 48 10.73 -12.03 7.95
CA LEU A 48 10.81 -13.45 8.37
C LEU A 48 12.13 -13.81 9.04
N THR A 49 13.16 -12.97 8.90
CA THR A 49 14.54 -13.28 9.29
C THR A 49 15.14 -12.28 10.26
N ASP A 50 14.64 -11.04 10.27
CA ASP A 50 15.05 -10.00 11.21
C ASP A 50 13.90 -9.65 12.16
N PRO A 51 14.01 -9.99 13.46
CA PRO A 51 13.00 -9.63 14.44
C PRO A 51 12.86 -8.11 14.61
N ILE A 52 13.89 -7.32 14.31
CA ILE A 52 13.80 -5.85 14.36
C ILE A 52 12.92 -5.35 13.22
N ALA A 53 13.10 -5.86 12.01
CA ALA A 53 12.23 -5.55 10.87
C ALA A 53 10.75 -5.88 11.16
N LEU A 54 10.49 -7.05 11.77
CA LEU A 54 9.14 -7.43 12.22
C LEU A 54 8.54 -6.40 13.19
N GLU A 55 9.25 -6.07 14.27
CA GLU A 55 8.79 -5.10 15.28
C GLU A 55 8.57 -3.71 14.69
N ILE A 56 9.38 -3.29 13.72
CA ILE A 56 9.21 -2.02 13.00
C ILE A 56 7.92 -2.04 12.19
N VAL A 57 7.67 -3.09 11.40
CA VAL A 57 6.46 -3.23 10.57
C VAL A 57 5.21 -3.23 11.47
N GLU A 58 5.21 -4.01 12.56
CA GLU A 58 4.10 -4.04 13.53
C GLU A 58 3.87 -2.67 14.19
N SER A 59 4.95 -1.99 14.58
CA SER A 59 4.87 -0.67 15.20
C SER A 59 4.30 0.38 14.25
N ILE A 60 4.73 0.38 12.99
CA ILE A 60 4.21 1.29 11.96
C ILE A 60 2.72 1.01 11.73
N HIS A 61 2.33 -0.26 11.58
CA HIS A 61 0.93 -0.66 11.43
C HIS A 61 0.08 -0.17 12.60
N ARG A 62 0.52 -0.46 13.84
CA ARG A 62 -0.19 -0.07 15.06
C ARG A 62 -0.35 1.44 15.18
N ILE A 63 0.70 2.22 14.94
CA ILE A 63 0.65 3.68 15.03
C ILE A 63 -0.25 4.25 13.93
N GLY A 64 -0.14 3.76 12.70
CA GLY A 64 -1.01 4.13 11.59
C GLY A 64 -2.49 3.91 11.94
N HIS A 65 -2.82 2.73 12.48
CA HIS A 65 -4.18 2.40 12.86
C HIS A 65 -4.71 3.27 14.01
N VAL A 66 -3.90 3.58 15.04
CA VAL A 66 -4.26 4.54 16.10
C VAL A 66 -4.58 5.92 15.51
N MET A 67 -3.88 6.32 14.45
CA MET A 67 -4.10 7.57 13.73
C MET A 67 -5.22 7.48 12.68
N GLN A 68 -5.90 6.34 12.57
CA GLN A 68 -6.92 6.05 11.55
C GLN A 68 -6.39 6.16 10.11
N ILE A 69 -5.12 5.85 9.91
CA ILE A 69 -4.46 5.77 8.61
C ILE A 69 -4.35 4.29 8.24
N LYS A 70 -4.76 3.95 7.01
CA LYS A 70 -4.60 2.58 6.51
C LYS A 70 -3.16 2.33 6.10
N THR A 71 -2.69 1.12 6.29
CA THR A 71 -1.30 0.73 6.02
C THR A 71 -1.18 -0.16 4.79
N ILE A 72 -0.08 -0.01 4.07
CA ILE A 72 0.23 -0.77 2.86
C ILE A 72 1.63 -1.35 3.02
N ALA A 73 1.78 -2.67 2.99
CA ALA A 73 3.10 -3.30 2.96
C ALA A 73 3.61 -3.38 1.53
N GLU A 74 4.81 -2.85 1.28
CA GLU A 74 5.48 -2.95 -0.01
C GLU A 74 6.38 -4.17 -0.11
N PHE A 75 6.72 -4.55 -1.34
CA PHE A 75 7.63 -5.65 -1.64
C PHE A 75 7.22 -7.00 -1.02
N VAL A 76 5.91 -7.26 -0.96
CA VAL A 76 5.37 -8.60 -0.66
C VAL A 76 5.66 -9.54 -1.84
N GLU A 77 6.83 -10.18 -1.83
CA GLU A 77 7.40 -10.92 -2.96
C GLU A 77 7.04 -12.42 -3.01
N ASN A 78 6.50 -12.98 -1.92
CA ASN A 78 6.12 -14.40 -1.84
C ASN A 78 4.99 -14.66 -0.82
N ASP A 79 4.43 -15.87 -0.85
CA ASP A 79 3.31 -16.29 0.00
C ASP A 79 3.64 -16.31 1.50
N THR A 80 4.90 -16.57 1.86
CA THR A 80 5.32 -16.59 3.26
C THR A 80 5.34 -15.18 3.86
N ILE A 81 5.86 -14.19 3.13
CA ILE A 81 5.80 -12.78 3.53
C ILE A 81 4.34 -12.33 3.56
N PHE A 82 3.54 -12.69 2.55
CA PHE A 82 2.11 -12.35 2.53
C PHE A 82 1.35 -12.88 3.75
N THR A 83 1.63 -14.13 4.14
CA THR A 83 1.02 -14.75 5.31
C THR A 83 1.38 -14.00 6.59
N GLU A 84 2.65 -13.62 6.75
CA GLU A 84 3.10 -12.86 7.91
C GLU A 84 2.46 -11.46 7.98
N ILE A 85 2.48 -10.74 6.86
CA ILE A 85 1.84 -9.42 6.73
C ILE A 85 0.33 -9.49 7.03
N LYS A 86 -0.34 -10.57 6.61
CA LYS A 86 -1.74 -10.81 6.92
C LYS A 86 -1.97 -11.10 8.41
N ASN A 87 -1.07 -11.84 9.07
CA ASN A 87 -1.15 -12.12 10.51
C ASN A 87 -1.02 -10.83 11.35
N ILE A 88 -0.16 -9.91 10.93
CA ILE A 88 -0.01 -8.58 11.56
C ILE A 88 -1.29 -7.75 11.43
N GLY A 89 -2.09 -7.97 10.38
CA GLY A 89 -3.35 -7.28 10.14
C GLY A 89 -3.23 -6.06 9.22
N ILE A 90 -2.16 -5.96 8.42
CA ILE A 90 -1.95 -4.85 7.48
C ILE A 90 -3.08 -4.79 6.45
N ASP A 91 -3.54 -3.57 6.15
CA ASP A 91 -4.78 -3.34 5.38
C ASP A 91 -4.63 -3.69 3.89
N TYR A 92 -3.47 -3.41 3.30
CA TYR A 92 -3.18 -3.66 1.88
C TYR A 92 -1.76 -4.15 1.65
N VAL A 93 -1.54 -4.80 0.52
CA VAL A 93 -0.25 -5.35 0.12
C VAL A 93 0.08 -4.99 -1.33
N GLN A 94 1.36 -4.75 -1.60
CA GLN A 94 1.91 -4.54 -2.92
C GLN A 94 3.23 -5.31 -3.05
N GLY A 95 3.40 -6.06 -4.13
CA GLY A 95 4.67 -6.76 -4.40
C GLY A 95 4.52 -7.85 -5.45
N TYR A 96 5.63 -8.43 -5.87
CA TYR A 96 5.65 -9.41 -6.96
C TYR A 96 4.95 -10.73 -6.62
N GLY A 97 4.77 -11.05 -5.33
CA GLY A 97 3.96 -12.17 -4.88
C GLY A 97 2.46 -11.94 -5.11
N ILE A 98 2.03 -10.68 -5.25
CA ILE A 98 0.65 -10.29 -5.55
C ILE A 98 0.46 -10.08 -7.06
N GLY A 99 1.37 -9.34 -7.68
CA GLY A 99 1.33 -9.03 -9.10
C GLY A 99 2.50 -8.14 -9.51
N LYS A 100 3.10 -8.44 -10.67
CA LYS A 100 4.17 -7.60 -11.23
C LYS A 100 3.56 -6.35 -11.88
N PRO A 101 4.26 -5.20 -11.89
CA PRO A 101 3.86 -4.04 -12.68
C PRO A 101 3.62 -4.44 -14.13
N GLN A 102 2.50 -4.01 -14.69
CA GLN A 102 2.14 -4.24 -16.10
C GLN A 102 1.69 -2.91 -16.71
N PRO A 103 1.83 -2.73 -18.04
CA PRO A 103 1.23 -1.59 -18.71
C PRO A 103 -0.27 -1.51 -18.42
N PHE A 104 -0.74 -0.34 -18.01
CA PHE A 104 -2.17 -0.12 -17.83
C PHE A 104 -2.82 0.08 -19.20
N ILE A 105 -3.38 -1.01 -19.75
CA ILE A 105 -4.17 -0.96 -20.98
C ILE A 105 -5.63 -0.82 -20.55
N LEU A 106 -6.27 0.28 -20.96
CA LEU A 106 -7.71 0.45 -20.74
C LEU A 106 -8.42 -0.76 -21.35
N PRO A 107 -9.34 -1.42 -20.62
CA PRO A 107 -10.12 -2.49 -21.21
C PRO A 107 -10.85 -1.91 -22.42
N VAL A 108 -10.66 -2.54 -23.58
CA VAL A 108 -11.48 -2.24 -24.75
C VAL A 108 -12.91 -2.54 -24.34
N ILE A 109 -13.71 -1.50 -24.14
CA ILE A 109 -15.14 -1.65 -23.93
C ILE A 109 -15.67 -2.19 -25.25
N LYS A 110 -15.85 -3.51 -25.34
CA LYS A 110 -16.59 -4.10 -26.45
C LYS A 110 -18.01 -3.57 -26.35
N ASN A 111 -18.42 -2.77 -27.33
CA ASN A 111 -19.83 -2.39 -27.45
C ASN A 111 -20.66 -3.66 -27.54
N SER A 112 -21.75 -3.69 -26.79
CA SER A 112 -22.71 -4.81 -26.69
C SER A 112 -23.34 -5.25 -28.02
N GLN A 113 -23.02 -4.60 -29.14
CA GLN A 113 -23.51 -4.95 -30.48
C GLN A 113 -22.65 -5.98 -31.24
N GLU A 114 -21.47 -6.36 -30.74
CA GLU A 114 -20.64 -7.40 -31.39
C GLU A 114 -20.84 -8.82 -30.83
N MET A 115 -21.64 -8.98 -29.76
CA MET A 115 -21.88 -10.30 -29.16
C MET A 115 -22.95 -11.14 -29.89
N ASP A 116 -23.75 -10.53 -30.78
CA ASP A 116 -24.84 -11.18 -31.53
C ASP A 116 -24.49 -11.53 -32.99
N ARG A 117 -23.22 -11.38 -33.40
CA ARG A 117 -22.78 -11.78 -34.75
C ARG A 117 -21.86 -12.99 -34.72
N ASN A 118 -22.38 -14.10 -34.21
CA ASN A 118 -21.87 -15.42 -34.57
C ASN A 118 -22.95 -16.11 -35.41
N PRO A 119 -22.82 -16.17 -36.75
CA PRO A 119 -23.68 -17.01 -37.56
C PRO A 119 -23.19 -18.46 -37.42
N ASP A 120 -24.09 -19.34 -37.00
CA ASP A 120 -23.98 -20.78 -37.29
C ASP A 120 -23.83 -21.03 -38.80
#